data_AF-A0A0U1DCP6-F1
#
_entry.id   AF-A0A0U1DCP6-F1
#
_cell.length_a   1.000
_cell.length_b   1.000
_cell.length_c   1.000
_cell.angle_alpha   90.00
_cell.angle_beta   90.00
_cell.angle_gamma   90.00
#
_symmetry.space_group_name_H-M   'P 1'
#
loop_
_entity.id
_entity.type
_entity.pdbx_description
1 polymer ?
#
loop_
_entity_poly.entity_id
_entity_poly.type
_entity_poly.pdbx_seq_one_letter_code
_entity_poly.pdbx_strand_id
1 'polypeptide(L)'
;MASTRPVAPLDADYQDLLQTLSEGSVRRRFDPYLDIAWDSPELAIDLDDPRWVLSPNVDPLGATAWYQAQPLARQIEIGRWRTLNSVKVGAAFESILIRGLMAFIMKLPNNSPEFRYALHEMTEECNHIQMFQELVNRSGVDVPGMRPLFRRLSPYIGLVGQYSPTAFMAGILAGEEPIDHFQKGLIREGANIPPAVLRTMQTHIAEEARHISWAHEFLKTHLPERSWRMKRSPAWRSR
;
A
#
# COMPACT_ATOMS: atom_id res chain seq x y z
N MET A 1 -29.28 -23.62 18.88
CA MET A 1 -27.99 -23.18 19.48
C MET A 1 -26.87 -23.80 18.66
N ALA A 2 -26.23 -23.02 17.79
CA ALA A 2 -25.10 -23.50 17.01
C ALA A 2 -23.88 -23.57 17.94
N SER A 3 -23.29 -24.76 18.06
CA SER A 3 -22.07 -25.01 18.82
C SER A 3 -20.91 -24.25 18.17
N THR A 4 -20.52 -23.12 18.75
CA THR A 4 -19.28 -22.42 18.41
C THR A 4 -18.13 -23.26 18.95
N ARG A 5 -17.47 -24.03 18.08
CA ARG A 5 -16.18 -24.62 18.40
C ARG A 5 -15.24 -23.48 18.87
N PRO A 6 -14.55 -23.62 19.99
CA PRO A 6 -13.56 -22.62 20.39
C PRO A 6 -12.51 -22.52 19.28
N VAL A 7 -12.31 -21.31 18.77
CA VAL A 7 -11.17 -21.00 17.90
C VAL A 7 -9.92 -21.33 18.70
N ALA A 8 -9.00 -22.11 18.12
CA ALA A 8 -7.74 -22.41 18.79
C ALA A 8 -7.05 -21.09 19.15
N PRO A 9 -6.44 -20.97 20.34
CA PRO A 9 -5.71 -19.75 20.70
C PRO A 9 -4.64 -19.47 19.64
N LEU A 10 -4.50 -18.20 19.26
CA LEU A 10 -3.41 -17.75 18.39
C LEU A 10 -2.07 -18.11 19.05
N ASP A 11 -1.07 -18.44 18.22
CA ASP A 11 0.29 -18.69 18.71
C ASP A 11 0.83 -17.49 19.49
N ALA A 12 1.65 -17.73 20.51
CA ALA A 12 2.16 -16.69 21.40
C ALA A 12 3.03 -15.67 20.65
N ASP A 13 3.86 -16.14 19.71
CA ASP A 13 4.75 -15.26 18.94
C ASP A 13 3.93 -14.32 18.04
N TYR A 14 2.81 -14.81 17.50
CA TYR A 14 1.89 -14.01 16.70
C TYR A 14 1.15 -12.94 17.52
N GLN A 15 0.78 -13.27 18.76
CA GLN A 15 0.16 -12.29 19.67
C GLN A 15 1.14 -11.17 20.05
N ASP A 16 2.38 -11.53 20.38
CA ASP A 16 3.44 -10.57 20.73
C ASP A 16 3.79 -9.65 19.56
N LEU A 17 3.80 -10.20 18.33
CA LEU A 17 3.94 -9.41 17.10
C LEU A 17 2.79 -8.39 16.98
N LEU A 18 1.53 -8.83 17.06
CA LEU A 18 0.37 -7.96 16.95
C LEU A 18 0.38 -6.85 18.00
N GLN A 19 0.81 -7.17 19.23
CA GLN A 19 1.00 -6.18 20.28
C GLN A 19 2.07 -5.17 19.88
N THR A 20 3.24 -5.62 19.43
CA THR A 20 4.35 -4.76 19.01
C THR A 20 3.94 -3.82 17.88
N LEU A 21 3.25 -4.33 16.86
CA LEU A 21 2.78 -3.54 15.73
C LEU A 21 1.70 -2.52 16.15
N SER A 22 0.78 -2.93 17.02
CA SER A 22 -0.25 -2.02 17.57
C SER A 22 0.37 -0.90 18.40
N GLU A 23 1.34 -1.21 19.26
CA GLU A 23 2.08 -0.21 20.03
C GLU A 23 2.93 0.70 19.14
N GLY A 24 3.45 0.16 18.03
CA GLY A 24 4.13 0.93 16.99
C GLY A 24 3.20 1.98 16.39
N SER A 25 2.00 1.56 15.98
CA SER A 25 0.95 2.42 15.41
C SER A 25 0.48 3.52 16.38
N VAL A 26 0.43 3.21 17.69
CA VAL A 26 0.13 4.23 18.71
C VAL A 26 1.23 5.29 18.83
N ARG A 27 2.50 4.86 18.80
CA ARG A 27 3.68 5.72 19.04
C ARG A 27 4.13 6.48 17.79
N ARG A 28 3.96 5.89 16.61
CA ARG A 28 4.44 6.37 15.32
C ARG A 28 3.32 6.22 14.29
N ARG A 29 2.42 7.20 14.32
CA ARG A 29 1.41 7.45 13.29
C ARG A 29 1.63 8.83 12.71
N PHE A 30 1.25 9.02 11.46
CA PHE A 30 1.28 10.32 10.80
C PHE A 30 -0.12 10.83 10.53
N ASP A 31 -0.35 12.10 10.84
CA ASP A 31 -1.51 12.85 10.40
C ASP A 31 -1.15 13.61 9.11
N PRO A 32 -1.94 13.42 8.02
CA PRO A 32 -1.58 13.94 6.72
C PRO A 32 -1.59 15.47 6.66
N TYR A 33 -2.30 16.16 7.56
CA TYR A 33 -2.40 17.63 7.57
C TYR A 33 -1.58 18.29 8.68
N LEU A 34 -1.17 17.53 9.70
CA LEU A 34 -0.29 18.04 10.76
C LEU A 34 1.19 17.76 10.47
N ASP A 35 1.52 16.60 9.89
CA ASP A 35 2.91 16.15 9.73
C ASP A 35 3.52 16.46 8.35
N ILE A 36 2.72 17.00 7.42
CA ILE A 36 3.17 17.48 6.11
C ILE A 36 2.89 18.98 6.02
N ALA A 37 3.97 19.76 5.86
CA ALA A 37 3.91 21.21 5.74
C ALA A 37 3.49 21.63 4.32
N TRP A 38 2.25 21.28 3.93
CA TRP A 38 1.75 21.44 2.56
C TRP A 38 1.87 22.86 2.01
N ASP A 39 1.76 23.87 2.88
CA ASP A 39 1.84 25.29 2.51
C ASP A 39 3.26 25.85 2.52
N SER A 40 4.27 25.03 2.82
CA SER A 40 5.66 25.47 2.73
C SER A 40 6.08 25.67 1.26
N PRO A 41 6.87 26.71 0.95
CA PRO A 41 7.39 26.92 -0.40
C PRO A 41 8.18 25.72 -0.94
N GLU A 42 8.81 24.93 -0.06
CA GLU A 42 9.58 23.75 -0.43
C GLU A 42 8.70 22.62 -1.00
N LEU A 43 7.45 22.51 -0.57
CA LEU A 43 6.49 21.53 -1.06
C LEU A 43 5.57 22.08 -2.17
N ALA A 44 5.83 23.28 -2.67
CA ALA A 44 5.09 23.83 -3.80
C ALA A 44 5.23 22.91 -5.02
N ILE A 45 4.10 22.61 -5.68
CA ILE A 45 4.08 21.74 -6.85
C ILE A 45 4.30 22.60 -8.09
N ASP A 46 5.51 22.55 -8.63
CA ASP A 46 5.81 23.09 -9.96
C ASP A 46 5.52 22.01 -11.02
N LEU A 47 4.65 22.33 -11.98
CA LEU A 47 4.27 21.42 -13.05
C LEU A 47 5.43 21.17 -14.02
N ASP A 48 6.35 22.13 -14.16
CA ASP A 48 7.48 22.05 -15.08
C ASP A 48 8.78 21.61 -14.38
N ASP A 49 8.69 21.10 -13.14
CA ASP A 49 9.86 20.61 -12.40
C ASP A 49 10.53 19.45 -13.17
N PRO A 50 11.82 19.54 -13.52
CA PRO A 50 12.54 18.45 -14.19
C PRO A 50 12.58 17.16 -13.37
N ARG A 51 12.31 17.21 -12.07
CA ARG A 51 12.18 16.03 -11.19
C ARG A 51 10.97 15.15 -11.50
N TRP A 52 10.03 15.61 -12.34
CA TRP A 52 8.97 14.73 -12.85
C TRP A 52 9.47 13.68 -13.84
N VAL A 53 10.67 13.84 -14.42
CA VAL A 53 11.22 12.88 -15.37
C VAL A 53 11.36 11.50 -14.72
N LEU A 54 10.77 10.49 -15.36
CA LEU A 54 10.82 9.10 -14.91
C LEU A 54 12.25 8.55 -14.89
N SER A 55 12.60 7.87 -13.80
CA SER A 55 13.89 7.17 -13.69
C SER A 55 14.00 6.07 -14.75
N PRO A 56 15.11 5.98 -15.51
CA PRO A 56 15.35 4.89 -16.44
C PRO A 56 15.72 3.57 -15.75
N ASN A 57 16.07 3.62 -14.46
CA ASN A 57 16.51 2.46 -13.69
C ASN A 57 15.34 1.81 -12.93
N VAL A 58 14.34 2.60 -12.54
CA VAL A 58 13.23 2.15 -11.68
C VAL A 58 11.90 2.10 -12.42
N ASP A 59 11.64 3.02 -13.36
CA ASP A 59 10.37 3.06 -14.08
C ASP A 59 10.46 2.32 -15.44
N PRO A 60 9.62 1.30 -15.69
CA PRO A 60 9.65 0.55 -16.95
C PRO A 60 9.40 1.41 -18.20
N LEU A 61 8.60 2.48 -18.12
CA LEU A 61 8.42 3.42 -19.23
C LEU A 61 9.63 4.34 -19.35
N GLY A 62 10.17 4.82 -18.22
CA GLY A 62 11.41 5.60 -18.14
C GLY A 62 12.61 4.90 -18.79
N ALA A 63 12.66 3.57 -18.69
CA ALA A 63 13.71 2.73 -19.27
C ALA A 63 13.64 2.61 -20.81
N THR A 64 12.53 3.01 -21.44
CA THR A 64 12.35 2.82 -22.89
C THR A 64 13.10 3.87 -23.71
N ALA A 65 13.70 3.45 -24.83
CA ALA A 65 14.33 4.37 -25.77
C ALA A 65 13.33 5.39 -26.35
N TRP A 66 12.07 5.00 -26.53
CA TRP A 66 11.02 5.89 -27.02
C TRP A 66 10.77 7.07 -26.07
N TYR A 67 10.68 6.80 -24.76
CA TYR A 67 10.48 7.84 -23.75
C TYR A 67 11.70 8.75 -23.66
N GLN A 68 12.91 8.18 -23.61
CA GLN A 68 14.16 8.93 -23.51
C GLN A 68 14.43 9.82 -24.73
N ALA A 69 13.91 9.44 -25.91
CA ALA A 69 13.99 10.24 -27.12
C ALA A 69 12.99 11.42 -27.16
N GLN A 70 12.04 11.51 -26.22
CA GLN A 70 11.10 12.64 -26.16
C GLN A 70 11.81 13.94 -25.75
N PRO A 71 11.34 15.12 -26.19
CA PRO A 71 11.80 16.39 -25.63
C PRO A 71 11.58 16.46 -24.12
N LEU A 72 12.45 17.16 -23.38
CA LEU A 72 12.40 17.26 -21.91
C LEU A 72 11.01 17.68 -21.40
N ALA A 73 10.38 18.69 -22.01
CA ALA A 73 9.04 19.13 -21.63
C ALA A 73 7.99 18.00 -21.73
N ARG A 74 8.11 17.12 -22.75
CA ARG A 74 7.22 15.97 -22.91
C ARG A 74 7.53 14.87 -21.89
N GLN A 75 8.80 14.65 -21.55
CA GLN A 75 9.19 13.73 -20.49
C GLN A 75 8.62 14.16 -19.13
N ILE A 76 8.74 15.44 -18.78
CA ILE A 76 8.16 16.05 -17.58
C ILE A 76 6.64 15.86 -17.55
N GLU A 77 5.95 16.18 -18.65
CA GLU A 77 4.50 16.02 -18.74
C GLU A 77 4.07 14.56 -18.52
N ILE A 78 4.69 13.61 -19.23
CA ILE A 78 4.38 12.18 -19.10
C ILE A 78 4.65 11.71 -17.67
N GLY A 79 5.80 12.08 -17.10
CA GLY A 79 6.20 11.65 -15.77
C GLY A 79 5.31 12.21 -14.67
N ARG A 80 4.88 13.47 -14.79
CA ARG A 80 3.89 14.11 -13.92
C ARG A 80 2.55 13.39 -13.96
N TRP A 81 2.00 13.17 -15.16
CA TRP A 81 0.74 12.45 -15.32
C TRP A 81 0.80 11.03 -14.77
N ARG A 82 1.89 10.30 -15.05
CA ARG A 82 2.08 8.95 -14.58
C ARG A 82 2.16 8.88 -13.05
N THR A 83 2.97 9.75 -12.44
CA THR A 83 3.17 9.78 -10.99
C THR A 83 1.88 10.11 -10.25
N LEU A 84 1.21 11.21 -10.64
CA LEU A 84 -0.03 11.64 -9.99
C LEU A 84 -1.17 10.63 -10.22
N ASN A 85 -1.24 10.01 -11.39
CA ASN A 85 -2.20 8.96 -11.64
C ASN A 85 -1.95 7.72 -10.77
N SER A 86 -0.68 7.32 -10.59
CA SER A 86 -0.32 6.23 -9.68
C SER A 86 -0.71 6.55 -8.23
N VAL A 87 -0.49 7.78 -7.77
CA VAL A 87 -0.96 8.24 -6.44
C VAL A 87 -2.48 8.12 -6.31
N LYS A 88 -3.25 8.57 -7.31
CA LYS A 88 -4.72 8.46 -7.30
C LYS A 88 -5.20 7.00 -7.39
N VAL A 89 -4.45 6.13 -8.06
CA VAL A 89 -4.71 4.68 -8.04
C VAL A 89 -4.46 4.12 -6.64
N GLY A 90 -3.36 4.51 -5.98
CA GLY A 90 -3.04 4.15 -4.60
C GLY A 90 -4.17 4.49 -3.64
N ALA A 91 -4.67 5.73 -3.64
CA ALA A 91 -5.81 6.13 -2.82
C ALA A 91 -7.06 5.24 -3.03
N ALA A 92 -7.31 4.82 -4.26
CA ALA A 92 -8.41 3.92 -4.57
C ALA A 92 -8.14 2.47 -4.13
N PHE A 93 -6.87 2.04 -4.09
CA PHE A 93 -6.44 0.75 -3.55
C PHE A 93 -6.65 0.69 -2.03
N GLU A 94 -6.22 1.71 -1.28
CA GLU A 94 -6.44 1.76 0.19
C GLU A 94 -7.93 1.73 0.55
N SER A 95 -8.76 2.38 -0.26
CA SER A 95 -10.23 2.32 -0.11
C SER A 95 -10.78 0.90 -0.24
N ILE A 96 -10.14 0.02 -1.02
CA ILE A 96 -10.50 -1.38 -1.17
C ILE A 96 -10.01 -2.19 0.04
N LEU A 97 -8.78 -1.92 0.50
CA LEU A 97 -8.22 -2.53 1.70
C LEU A 97 -9.12 -2.33 2.91
N ILE A 98 -9.49 -1.07 3.19
CA ILE A 98 -10.37 -0.71 4.30
C ILE A 98 -11.70 -1.46 4.20
N ARG A 99 -12.30 -1.60 3.01
CA ARG A 99 -13.57 -2.33 2.86
C ARG A 99 -13.45 -3.79 3.26
N GLY A 100 -12.38 -4.46 2.85
CA GLY A 100 -12.18 -5.88 3.18
C GLY A 100 -11.82 -6.08 4.65
N LEU A 101 -10.95 -5.24 5.22
CA LEU A 101 -10.61 -5.26 6.64
C LEU A 101 -11.83 -4.95 7.53
N MET A 102 -12.67 -4.00 7.12
CA MET A 102 -13.91 -3.70 7.82
C MET A 102 -14.84 -4.91 7.87
N ALA A 103 -14.96 -5.66 6.76
CA ALA A 103 -15.75 -6.88 6.73
C ALA A 103 -15.13 -8.02 7.56
N PHE A 104 -13.80 -8.08 7.65
CA PHE A 104 -13.05 -9.04 8.46
C PHE A 104 -13.26 -8.82 9.95
N ILE A 105 -13.10 -7.58 10.45
CA ILE A 105 -13.17 -7.30 11.89
C ILE A 105 -14.55 -7.56 12.51
N MET A 106 -15.63 -7.46 11.71
CA MET A 106 -17.00 -7.72 12.16
C MET A 106 -17.25 -9.17 12.60
N LYS A 107 -16.32 -10.08 12.32
CA LYS A 107 -16.40 -11.50 12.69
C LYS A 107 -15.53 -11.87 13.89
N LEU A 108 -14.68 -10.95 14.35
CA LEU A 108 -13.71 -11.23 15.40
C LEU A 108 -14.37 -11.13 16.79
N PRO A 109 -13.95 -11.98 17.75
CA PRO A 109 -14.45 -11.90 19.12
C PRO A 109 -13.88 -10.67 19.84
N ASN A 110 -14.51 -10.33 20.97
CA ASN A 110 -13.97 -9.34 21.91
C ASN A 110 -12.53 -9.71 22.31
N ASN A 111 -11.69 -8.69 22.51
CA ASN A 111 -10.27 -8.81 22.87
C ASN A 111 -9.39 -9.49 21.79
N SER A 112 -9.86 -9.60 20.54
CA SER A 112 -9.00 -10.08 19.45
C SER A 112 -7.83 -9.10 19.20
N PRO A 113 -6.57 -9.55 19.24
CA PRO A 113 -5.42 -8.69 18.91
C PRO A 113 -5.42 -8.30 17.42
N GLU A 114 -5.93 -9.17 16.55
CA GLU A 114 -6.10 -8.88 15.12
C GLU A 114 -7.12 -7.77 14.89
N PHE A 115 -8.20 -7.74 15.68
CA PHE A 115 -9.20 -6.67 15.60
C PHE A 115 -8.55 -5.31 15.90
N ARG A 116 -7.75 -5.25 16.97
CA ARG A 116 -7.05 -4.03 17.37
C ARG A 116 -6.10 -3.57 16.28
N TYR A 117 -5.25 -4.47 15.76
CA TYR A 117 -4.26 -4.09 14.77
C TYR A 117 -4.90 -3.72 13.42
N ALA A 118 -5.90 -4.48 12.95
CA ALA A 118 -6.65 -4.15 11.73
C ALA A 118 -7.28 -2.76 11.77
N LEU A 119 -7.73 -2.30 12.95
CA LEU A 119 -8.24 -0.92 13.11
C LEU A 119 -7.14 0.13 13.07
N HIS A 120 -5.94 -0.16 13.57
CA HIS A 120 -4.79 0.73 13.41
C HIS A 120 -4.45 0.89 11.93
N GLU A 121 -4.29 -0.22 11.22
CA GLU A 121 -4.02 -0.24 9.79
C GLU A 121 -5.09 0.53 8.99
N MET A 122 -6.39 0.24 9.19
CA MET A 122 -7.46 1.00 8.52
C MET A 122 -7.45 2.50 8.84
N THR A 123 -7.00 2.91 10.02
CA THR A 123 -6.87 4.33 10.39
C THR A 123 -5.72 4.98 9.62
N GLU A 124 -4.59 4.30 9.55
CA GLU A 124 -3.41 4.73 8.77
C GLU A 124 -3.76 4.79 7.28
N GLU A 125 -4.51 3.82 6.75
CA GLU A 125 -5.01 3.86 5.37
C GLU A 125 -5.96 5.02 5.09
N CYS A 126 -6.78 5.41 6.06
CA CYS A 126 -7.59 6.63 5.92
C CYS A 126 -6.71 7.89 5.82
N ASN A 127 -5.58 7.92 6.52
CA ASN A 127 -4.61 9.01 6.44
C ASN A 127 -3.87 9.00 5.10
N HIS A 128 -3.48 7.82 4.58
CA HIS A 128 -2.89 7.67 3.25
C HIS A 128 -3.83 8.19 2.15
N ILE A 129 -5.11 7.83 2.18
CA ILE A 129 -6.11 8.31 1.20
C ILE A 129 -6.19 9.84 1.22
N GLN A 130 -6.28 10.44 2.41
CA GLN A 130 -6.34 11.90 2.56
C GLN A 130 -5.07 12.56 2.02
N MET A 131 -3.90 12.04 2.39
CA MET A 131 -2.60 12.52 1.93
C MET A 131 -2.46 12.47 0.40
N PHE A 132 -2.79 11.32 -0.21
CA PHE A 132 -2.72 11.14 -1.66
C PHE A 132 -3.71 12.03 -2.40
N GLN A 133 -4.94 12.15 -1.88
CA GLN A 133 -5.93 13.03 -2.48
C GLN A 133 -5.51 14.49 -2.40
N GLU A 134 -4.90 14.92 -1.29
CA GLU A 134 -4.38 16.28 -1.13
C GLU A 134 -3.24 16.57 -2.11
N LEU A 135 -2.28 15.65 -2.26
CA LEU A 135 -1.20 15.77 -3.25
C LEU A 135 -1.76 15.93 -4.67
N VAL A 136 -2.77 15.12 -5.04
CA VAL A 136 -3.43 15.22 -6.34
C VAL A 136 -4.18 16.55 -6.49
N ASN A 137 -4.93 16.98 -5.48
CA ASN A 137 -5.66 18.25 -5.51
C ASN A 137 -4.72 19.45 -5.72
N ARG A 138 -3.64 19.51 -4.93
CA ARG A 138 -2.65 20.59 -5.02
C ARG A 138 -1.91 20.65 -6.35
N SER A 139 -1.78 19.51 -7.04
CA SER A 139 -1.19 19.49 -8.37
C SER A 139 -2.07 20.17 -9.43
N GLY A 140 -3.38 20.30 -9.19
CA GLY A 140 -4.32 20.81 -10.18
C GLY A 140 -4.52 19.91 -11.42
N VAL A 141 -3.92 18.72 -11.45
CA VAL A 141 -4.01 17.79 -12.59
C VAL A 141 -5.18 16.82 -12.40
N ASP A 142 -6.10 16.77 -13.37
CA ASP A 142 -7.22 15.83 -13.36
C ASP A 142 -6.82 14.44 -13.88
N VAL A 143 -6.03 13.72 -13.11
CA VAL A 143 -5.64 12.34 -13.42
C VAL A 143 -6.84 11.38 -13.27
N PRO A 144 -7.03 10.39 -14.17
CA PRO A 144 -8.23 9.54 -14.16
C PRO A 144 -8.25 8.52 -12.99
N GLY A 145 -7.08 8.18 -12.45
CA GLY A 145 -6.88 7.18 -11.43
C GLY A 145 -7.19 5.76 -11.90
N MET A 146 -7.73 4.95 -10.99
CA MET A 146 -8.09 3.55 -11.21
C MET A 146 -9.01 3.34 -12.44
N ARG A 147 -8.72 2.31 -13.24
CA ARG A 147 -9.47 1.98 -14.46
C ARG A 147 -10.98 1.82 -14.15
N PRO A 148 -11.90 2.37 -14.96
CA PRO A 148 -13.34 2.41 -14.62
C PRO A 148 -13.97 1.05 -14.30
N LEU A 149 -13.62 0.01 -15.05
CA LEU A 149 -14.12 -1.34 -14.81
C LEU A 149 -13.66 -1.87 -13.45
N PHE A 150 -12.37 -1.71 -13.12
CA PHE A 150 -11.83 -2.16 -11.84
C PHE A 150 -12.42 -1.37 -10.68
N ARG A 151 -12.58 -0.03 -10.83
CA ARG A 151 -13.29 0.81 -9.85
C ARG A 151 -14.72 0.33 -9.61
N ARG A 152 -15.46 -0.02 -10.67
CA ARG A 152 -16.84 -0.55 -10.58
C ARG A 152 -16.90 -1.91 -9.88
N LEU A 153 -15.88 -2.75 -10.07
CA LEU A 153 -15.78 -4.07 -9.45
C LEU A 153 -15.20 -4.03 -8.03
N SER A 154 -14.57 -2.92 -7.65
CA SER A 154 -13.89 -2.75 -6.35
C SER A 154 -14.73 -3.10 -5.10
N PRO A 155 -16.06 -2.86 -5.04
CA PRO A 155 -16.85 -3.27 -3.88
C PRO A 155 -16.90 -4.79 -3.68
N TYR A 156 -16.84 -5.57 -4.76
CA TYR A 156 -16.85 -7.02 -4.70
C TYR A 156 -15.51 -7.60 -4.23
N ILE A 157 -14.40 -6.88 -4.44
CA ILE A 157 -13.09 -7.26 -3.92
C ILE A 157 -13.11 -7.21 -2.38
N GLY A 158 -13.75 -6.21 -1.79
CA GLY A 158 -13.96 -6.14 -0.34
C GLY A 158 -14.74 -7.35 0.22
N LEU A 159 -15.65 -7.95 -0.56
CA LEU A 159 -16.35 -9.18 -0.16
C LEU A 159 -15.40 -10.38 -0.05
N VAL A 160 -14.26 -10.38 -0.75
CA VAL A 160 -13.26 -11.44 -0.57
C VAL A 160 -12.73 -11.44 0.85
N GLY A 161 -12.47 -10.26 1.44
CA GLY A 161 -12.08 -10.13 2.86
C GLY A 161 -13.11 -10.75 3.81
N GLN A 162 -14.40 -10.66 3.47
CA GLN A 162 -15.46 -11.32 4.23
C GLN A 162 -15.36 -12.85 4.14
N TYR A 163 -15.21 -13.44 2.96
CA TYR A 163 -15.33 -14.90 2.79
C TYR A 163 -13.99 -15.66 2.91
N SER A 164 -12.88 -15.01 2.62
CA SER A 164 -11.54 -15.58 2.67
C SER A 164 -10.51 -14.51 3.07
N PRO A 165 -10.33 -14.26 4.37
CA PRO A 165 -9.33 -13.33 4.88
C PRO A 165 -7.90 -13.65 4.39
N THR A 166 -7.54 -14.93 4.23
CA THR A 166 -6.23 -15.33 3.70
C THR A 166 -6.08 -15.01 2.21
N ALA A 167 -7.10 -15.25 1.37
CA ALA A 167 -7.04 -14.85 -0.04
C ALA A 167 -7.00 -13.33 -0.18
N PHE A 168 -7.73 -12.62 0.68
CA PHE A 168 -7.71 -11.16 0.74
C PHE A 168 -6.31 -10.66 1.12
N MET A 169 -5.72 -11.15 2.20
CA MET A 169 -4.38 -10.76 2.66
C MET A 169 -3.28 -11.09 1.64
N ALA A 170 -3.39 -12.21 0.92
CA ALA A 170 -2.50 -12.49 -0.21
C ALA A 170 -2.68 -11.49 -1.36
N GLY A 171 -3.91 -11.04 -1.60
CA GLY A 171 -4.22 -9.96 -2.56
C GLY A 171 -3.67 -8.60 -2.13
N ILE A 172 -3.69 -8.30 -0.82
CA ILE A 172 -3.06 -7.11 -0.23
C ILE A 172 -1.57 -7.10 -0.57
N LEU A 173 -0.83 -8.15 -0.19
CA LEU A 173 0.61 -8.26 -0.47
C LEU A 173 0.91 -8.14 -1.97
N ALA A 174 0.09 -8.77 -2.83
CA ALA A 174 0.26 -8.69 -4.27
C ALA A 174 0.10 -7.25 -4.83
N GLY A 175 -0.60 -6.36 -4.12
CA GLY A 175 -0.72 -4.95 -4.44
C GLY A 175 0.34 -4.07 -3.78
N GLU A 176 0.60 -4.27 -2.49
CA GLU A 176 1.50 -3.43 -1.69
C GLU A 176 2.99 -3.68 -1.98
N GLU A 177 3.43 -4.94 -2.13
CA GLU A 177 4.85 -5.24 -2.34
C GLU A 177 5.44 -4.61 -3.62
N PRO A 178 4.74 -4.62 -4.78
CA PRO A 178 5.22 -3.92 -5.96
C PRO A 178 5.34 -2.40 -5.77
N ILE A 179 4.41 -1.79 -5.02
CA ILE A 179 4.41 -0.35 -4.75
C ILE A 179 5.58 -0.01 -3.83
N ASP A 180 5.73 -0.74 -2.73
CA ASP A 180 6.83 -0.59 -1.77
C ASP A 180 8.19 -0.78 -2.45
N HIS A 181 8.33 -1.78 -3.31
CA HIS A 181 9.55 -2.01 -4.08
C HIS A 181 9.89 -0.82 -4.99
N PHE A 182 8.90 -0.30 -5.71
CA PHE A 182 9.08 0.87 -6.59
C PHE A 182 9.48 2.12 -5.80
N GLN A 183 8.76 2.44 -4.73
CA GLN A 183 9.02 3.61 -3.89
C GLN A 183 10.40 3.53 -3.21
N LYS A 184 10.76 2.37 -2.62
CA LYS A 184 12.10 2.14 -2.05
C LYS A 184 13.20 2.21 -3.12
N GLY A 185 12.92 1.75 -4.34
CA GLY A 185 13.83 1.87 -5.49
C GLY A 185 14.19 3.32 -5.79
N LEU A 186 13.18 4.19 -5.89
CA LEU A 186 13.38 5.63 -6.12
C LEU A 186 14.18 6.28 -4.98
N ILE A 187 13.88 5.95 -3.73
CA ILE A 187 14.63 6.49 -2.57
C ILE A 187 16.09 6.04 -2.60
N ARG A 188 16.36 4.75 -2.90
CA ARG A 188 17.72 4.20 -2.97
C ARG A 188 18.56 4.82 -4.10
N GLU A 189 17.93 5.23 -5.20
CA GLU A 189 18.59 5.94 -6.30
C GLU A 189 18.93 7.41 -5.94
N GLY A 190 18.54 7.88 -4.74
CA GLY A 190 18.75 9.27 -4.32
C GLY A 190 17.57 10.18 -4.70
N ALA A 191 16.37 9.62 -4.82
CA ALA A 191 15.08 10.27 -5.02
C ALA A 191 15.14 11.70 -5.61
N ASN A 192 15.39 11.78 -6.92
CA ASN A 192 15.26 13.02 -7.66
C ASN A 192 13.82 13.23 -8.15
N ILE A 193 12.89 13.32 -7.20
CA ILE A 193 11.44 13.52 -7.45
C ILE A 193 10.94 14.80 -6.76
N PRO A 194 9.77 15.35 -7.15
CA PRO A 194 9.27 16.58 -6.55
C PRO A 194 9.11 16.44 -5.02
N PRO A 195 9.46 17.45 -4.22
CA PRO A 195 9.52 17.32 -2.76
C PRO A 195 8.20 16.89 -2.11
N ALA A 196 7.06 17.39 -2.58
CA ALA A 196 5.74 16.99 -2.07
C ALA A 196 5.45 15.51 -2.30
N VAL A 197 5.87 14.98 -3.46
CA VAL A 197 5.76 13.55 -3.79
C VAL A 197 6.68 12.73 -2.89
N LEU A 198 7.94 13.18 -2.72
CA LEU A 198 8.90 12.50 -1.85
C LEU A 198 8.42 12.45 -0.40
N ARG A 199 7.91 13.57 0.14
CA ARG A 199 7.42 13.62 1.52
C ARG A 199 6.23 12.68 1.73
N THR A 200 5.29 12.68 0.79
CA THR A 200 4.14 11.75 0.77
C THR A 200 4.59 10.29 0.74
N MET A 201 5.56 9.97 -0.12
CA MET A 201 6.14 8.63 -0.25
C MET A 201 6.88 8.18 1.02
N GLN A 202 7.65 9.06 1.65
CA GLN A 202 8.37 8.76 2.89
C GLN A 202 7.41 8.45 4.05
N THR A 203 6.33 9.24 4.16
CA THR A 203 5.29 9.01 5.16
C THR A 203 4.63 7.65 4.94
N HIS A 204 4.20 7.37 3.70
CA HIS A 204 3.54 6.10 3.36
C HIS A 204 4.40 4.87 3.68
N ILE A 205 5.65 4.82 3.19
CA ILE A 205 6.55 3.67 3.42
C ILE A 205 6.79 3.41 4.92
N ALA A 206 6.83 4.47 5.73
CA ALA A 206 7.11 4.34 7.16
C ALA A 206 5.98 3.62 7.92
N GLU A 207 4.74 3.73 7.46
CA GLU A 207 3.57 3.03 8.01
C GLU A 207 3.41 1.66 7.36
N GLU A 208 3.51 1.59 6.03
CA GLU A 208 3.28 0.39 5.22
C GLU A 208 4.21 -0.79 5.57
N ALA A 209 5.42 -0.51 6.07
CA ALA A 209 6.31 -1.55 6.54
C ALA A 209 5.67 -2.42 7.65
N ARG A 210 4.76 -1.85 8.45
CA ARG A 210 4.01 -2.60 9.47
C ARG A 210 2.88 -3.41 8.85
N HIS A 211 2.14 -2.83 7.90
CA HIS A 211 1.02 -3.49 7.22
C HIS A 211 1.49 -4.75 6.47
N ILE A 212 2.56 -4.61 5.68
CA ILE A 212 3.21 -5.73 4.98
C ILE A 212 3.68 -6.79 5.99
N SER A 213 4.29 -6.37 7.10
CA SER A 213 4.76 -7.30 8.13
C SER A 213 3.61 -8.10 8.74
N TRP A 214 2.49 -7.46 9.06
CA TRP A 214 1.30 -8.16 9.56
C TRP A 214 0.72 -9.09 8.51
N ALA A 215 0.60 -8.65 7.26
CA ALA A 215 0.04 -9.44 6.19
C ALA A 215 0.81 -10.75 5.97
N HIS A 216 2.15 -10.70 5.99
CA HIS A 216 3.00 -11.88 5.94
C HIS A 216 2.77 -12.84 7.10
N GLU A 217 2.75 -12.34 8.33
CA GLU A 217 2.57 -13.17 9.54
C GLU A 217 1.14 -13.72 9.65
N PHE A 218 0.14 -12.94 9.25
CA PHE A 218 -1.24 -13.40 9.12
C PHE A 218 -1.33 -14.60 8.17
N LEU A 219 -0.71 -14.52 7.00
CA LEU A 219 -0.71 -15.64 6.06
C LEU A 219 0.03 -16.86 6.61
N LYS A 220 1.16 -16.69 7.29
CA LYS A 220 1.90 -17.80 7.92
C LYS A 220 1.07 -18.50 9.00
N THR A 221 0.33 -17.75 9.81
CA THR A 221 -0.51 -18.28 10.90
C THR A 221 -1.79 -18.93 10.38
N HIS A 222 -2.45 -18.33 9.38
CA HIS A 222 -3.80 -18.76 8.94
C HIS A 222 -3.83 -19.63 7.70
N LEU A 223 -2.76 -19.69 6.90
CA LEU A 223 -2.66 -20.70 5.86
C LEU A 223 -2.26 -22.03 6.50
N PRO A 224 -3.04 -23.11 6.30
CA PRO A 224 -2.65 -24.42 6.82
C PRO A 224 -1.27 -24.81 6.27
N GLU A 225 -0.43 -25.46 7.09
CA GLU A 225 0.91 -25.96 6.71
C GLU A 225 0.94 -26.89 5.47
N ARG A 226 -0.22 -27.18 4.86
CA ARG A 226 -0.36 -28.02 3.68
C ARG A 226 -0.32 -27.22 2.38
N SER A 227 0.89 -26.78 2.03
CA SER A 227 1.47 -27.05 0.72
C SER A 227 2.94 -27.52 0.79
N TRP A 228 3.33 -28.20 1.88
CA TRP A 228 4.61 -28.91 1.96
C TRP A 228 4.83 -29.98 0.85
N ARG A 229 3.75 -30.48 0.21
CA ARG A 229 3.87 -31.34 -0.99
C ARG A 229 4.44 -30.61 -2.22
N MET A 230 4.44 -29.27 -2.24
CA MET A 230 5.11 -28.46 -3.25
C MET A 230 6.58 -28.20 -2.90
N LYS A 231 6.96 -28.30 -1.61
CA LYS A 231 8.37 -28.19 -1.13
C LYS A 231 9.26 -29.39 -1.49
N ARG A 232 8.72 -30.48 -2.07
CA ARG A 232 9.48 -31.69 -2.47
C ARG A 232 9.32 -32.11 -3.93
N SER A 233 8.77 -31.26 -4.82
CA SER A 233 8.93 -31.53 -6.25
C SER A 233 10.40 -31.24 -6.64
N PRO A 234 11.11 -32.18 -7.30
CA PRO A 234 12.52 -31.97 -7.68
C PRO A 234 12.74 -30.81 -8.66
N ALA A 235 11.67 -30.24 -9.23
CA ALA A 235 11.73 -29.25 -10.30
C ALA A 235 12.23 -27.85 -9.89
N TRP A 236 12.40 -27.56 -8.59
CA TRP A 236 12.82 -26.24 -8.09
C TRP A 236 14.21 -26.20 -7.42
N ARG A 237 14.99 -27.29 -7.49
CA ARG A 237 16.41 -27.31 -7.10
C ARG A 237 17.32 -27.51 -8.32
N SER A 238 17.11 -26.74 -9.38
CA SER A 238 18.11 -26.50 -10.42
C SER A 238 17.57 -25.46 -11.41
N ARG A 239 17.81 -24.19 -11.11
CA ARG A 239 18.14 -23.10 -12.03
C ARG A 239 18.44 -21.85 -11.22
#